data_AF-A0A1Y5E6L1-F1
#
_entry.id   AF-A0A1Y5E6L1-F1
#
_cell.length_a   1.000
_cell.length_b   1.000
_cell.length_c   1.000
_cell.angle_alpha   90.00
_cell.angle_beta   90.00
_cell.angle_gamma   90.00
#
_symmetry.space_group_name_H-M   'P 1'
#
loop_
_entity.id
_entity.type
_entity.pdbx_description
1 polymer ?
#
loop_
_entity_poly.entity_id
_entity_poly.type
_entity_poly.pdbx_seq_one_letter_code
_entity_poly.pdbx_strand_id
1 'polypeptide(L)'
;MTAVAAAAPSGYASEPFQGEVRTFAFTFCPRGWAPADGRLLSTAQNTALFSLLGTLYGGDGRTSFGLPDLRGTIHDKRQPSATLKVCIAMIGTFPSRN
;
A
#
# COMPACT_ATOMS: atom_id res chain seq x y z
N MET A 1 2.86 28.21 -4.45
CA MET A 1 1.45 27.81 -4.63
C MET A 1 1.44 26.85 -5.81
N THR A 2 1.71 25.57 -5.58
CA THR A 2 1.89 24.60 -6.67
C THR A 2 0.72 23.64 -6.62
N ALA A 3 -0.17 23.74 -7.61
CA ALA A 3 -1.35 22.93 -7.74
C ALA A 3 -0.95 21.44 -7.81
N VAL A 4 -1.46 20.64 -6.88
CA VAL A 4 -1.44 19.18 -7.00
C VAL A 4 -2.43 18.83 -8.11
N ALA A 5 -1.92 18.27 -9.20
CA ALA A 5 -2.75 17.78 -10.29
C ALA A 5 -3.53 16.56 -9.78
N ALA A 6 -4.83 16.73 -9.63
CA ALA A 6 -5.79 15.64 -9.64
C ALA A 6 -5.69 14.95 -11.01
N ALA A 7 -5.17 13.74 -11.04
CA ALA A 7 -5.07 12.92 -12.23
C ALA A 7 -5.91 11.64 -12.05
N ALA A 8 -7.07 11.61 -12.69
CA ALA A 8 -7.67 10.43 -13.33
C ALA A 8 -8.70 10.97 -14.34
N PRO A 9 -8.76 10.46 -15.59
CA PRO A 9 -9.29 9.11 -15.79
C PRO A 9 -8.73 8.39 -17.04
N SER A 10 -8.23 7.16 -16.88
CA SER A 10 -8.06 6.22 -17.99
C SER A 10 -8.87 4.98 -17.67
N GLY A 11 -9.83 4.66 -18.54
CA GLY A 11 -10.81 3.59 -18.37
C GLY A 11 -10.19 2.30 -17.84
N TYR A 12 -10.88 1.69 -16.87
CA TYR A 12 -10.44 0.59 -16.00
C TYR A 12 -9.57 0.95 -14.78
N ALA A 13 -9.51 2.22 -14.37
CA ALA A 13 -8.87 2.62 -13.12
C ALA A 13 -9.89 2.65 -11.98
N SER A 14 -10.06 1.51 -11.27
CA SER A 14 -10.59 1.56 -9.91
C SER A 14 -9.68 2.52 -9.14
N GLU A 15 -10.19 3.67 -8.68
CA GLU A 15 -9.46 4.54 -7.77
C GLU A 15 -8.88 3.64 -6.67
N PRO A 16 -7.54 3.59 -6.50
CA PRO A 16 -6.95 2.68 -5.55
C PRO A 16 -7.52 3.04 -4.18
N PHE A 17 -8.05 2.05 -3.47
CA PHE A 17 -8.45 2.32 -2.10
C PHE A 17 -7.19 2.54 -1.29
N GLN A 18 -7.20 3.54 -0.43
CA GLN A 18 -6.08 3.70 0.48
C GLN A 18 -5.98 2.44 1.36
N GLY A 19 -4.79 1.87 1.49
CA GLY A 19 -4.60 0.58 2.16
C GLY A 19 -4.82 -0.65 1.27
N GLU A 20 -5.16 -0.48 -0.01
CA GLU A 20 -5.25 -1.58 -0.96
C GLU A 20 -3.87 -2.20 -1.22
N VAL A 21 -3.78 -3.53 -1.21
CA VAL A 21 -2.55 -4.27 -1.47
C VAL A 21 -2.63 -4.87 -2.87
N ARG A 22 -1.66 -4.53 -3.74
CA ARG A 22 -1.59 -5.02 -5.12
C ARG A 22 -0.21 -5.60 -5.42
N THR A 23 -0.20 -6.61 -6.27
CA THR A 23 1.02 -7.26 -6.76
C THR A 23 1.44 -6.63 -8.09
N PHE A 24 2.72 -6.31 -8.20
CA PHE A 24 3.31 -5.71 -9.38
C PHE A 24 4.34 -6.67 -9.98
N ALA A 25 4.34 -6.82 -11.31
CA ALA A 25 5.32 -7.63 -12.04
C ALA A 25 6.72 -7.01 -12.09
N PHE A 26 6.88 -5.80 -11.55
CA PHE A 26 8.14 -5.08 -11.47
C PHE A 26 8.72 -5.10 -10.05
N THR A 27 10.02 -4.89 -9.92
CA THR A 27 10.75 -4.88 -8.64
C THR A 27 10.63 -3.56 -7.88
N PHE A 28 9.87 -2.59 -8.38
CA PHE A 28 9.68 -1.27 -7.77
C PHE A 28 8.19 -0.99 -7.55
N CYS A 29 7.89 -0.20 -6.52
CA CYS A 29 6.54 0.32 -6.29
C CYS A 29 6.42 1.71 -6.93
N PRO A 30 5.37 1.98 -7.72
CA PRO A 30 5.14 3.29 -8.31
C PRO A 30 4.83 4.35 -7.24
N ARG A 31 4.93 5.63 -7.60
CA ARG A 31 4.60 6.74 -6.68
C ARG A 31 3.16 6.59 -6.16
N GLY A 32 2.99 6.83 -4.86
CA GLY A 32 1.72 6.57 -4.18
C GLY A 32 1.57 5.15 -3.62
N TRP A 33 2.55 4.28 -3.86
CA TRP A 33 2.58 2.92 -3.31
C TRP A 33 3.84 2.70 -2.47
N ALA A 34 3.69 2.05 -1.32
CA ALA A 34 4.80 1.59 -0.49
C ALA A 34 4.99 0.09 -0.67
N PRO A 35 6.23 -0.43 -0.72
CA PRO A 35 6.41 -1.86 -0.68
C PRO A 35 6.02 -2.44 0.69
N ALA A 36 5.41 -3.62 0.69
CA ALA A 36 4.99 -4.31 1.90
C ALA A 36 6.13 -5.18 2.44
N ASP A 37 7.07 -4.54 3.15
CA ASP A 37 8.33 -5.16 3.63
C ASP A 37 8.55 -5.09 5.13
N GLY A 38 7.50 -4.89 5.93
CA GLY A 38 7.69 -4.81 7.37
C GLY A 38 8.31 -3.50 7.86
N ARG A 39 8.52 -2.50 6.98
CA ARG A 39 9.08 -1.22 7.43
C ARG A 39 8.10 -0.48 8.34
N LEU A 40 8.66 0.33 9.22
CA LEU A 40 7.91 1.27 10.05
C LEU A 40 7.63 2.55 9.25
N LEU A 41 6.37 2.97 9.22
CA LEU A 41 5.94 4.24 8.65
C LEU A 41 5.40 5.16 9.75
N SER A 42 5.52 6.48 9.54
CA SER A 42 4.95 7.46 10.45
C SER A 42 3.44 7.48 10.34
N THR A 43 2.75 7.24 11.46
CA THR A 43 1.29 7.32 11.58
C THR A 43 0.79 8.72 11.25
N ALA A 44 1.52 9.77 11.65
CA ALA A 44 1.12 11.16 11.44
C ALA A 44 0.97 11.54 9.96
N GLN A 45 1.77 10.91 9.09
CA GLN A 45 1.72 11.15 7.63
C GLN A 45 0.77 10.20 6.90
N ASN A 46 0.35 9.10 7.53
CA ASN A 46 -0.45 8.04 6.92
C ASN A 46 -1.60 7.63 7.85
N THR A 47 -2.27 8.61 8.46
CA THR A 47 -3.32 8.40 9.47
C THR A 47 -4.44 7.51 8.94
N ALA A 48 -4.82 7.68 7.68
CA ALA A 48 -5.90 6.92 7.10
C ALA A 48 -5.46 5.53 6.58
N LEU A 49 -4.16 5.25 6.41
CA LEU A 49 -3.64 3.88 6.27
C LEU A 49 -3.63 3.17 7.63
N PHE A 50 -3.23 3.90 8.67
CA PHE A 50 -3.21 3.41 10.05
C PHE A 50 -4.60 3.05 10.56
N SER A 51 -5.64 3.81 10.21
CA SER A 51 -7.03 3.46 10.54
C SER A 51 -7.47 2.11 9.96
N LEU A 52 -6.81 1.62 8.90
CA LEU A 52 -7.13 0.35 8.25
C LEU A 52 -6.26 -0.80 8.78
N LEU A 53 -4.95 -0.59 8.91
CA LEU A 53 -3.98 -1.61 9.32
C LEU A 53 -3.82 -1.72 10.84
N GLY A 54 -4.01 -0.61 11.56
CA GLY A 54 -3.70 -0.48 12.97
C GLY A 54 -2.23 -0.76 13.29
N THR A 55 -2.01 -1.48 14.38
CA THR A 55 -0.68 -1.90 14.87
C THR A 55 -0.40 -3.38 14.67
N LEU A 56 -1.18 -4.04 13.82
CA LEU A 56 -1.16 -5.50 13.66
C LEU A 56 0.20 -6.03 13.19
N TYR A 57 0.95 -5.20 12.46
CA TYR A 57 2.25 -5.55 11.90
C TYR A 57 3.44 -4.90 12.63
N GLY A 58 3.21 -4.40 13.85
CA GLY A 58 4.24 -3.80 14.71
C GLY A 58 4.22 -2.27 14.74
N GLY A 59 5.26 -1.69 15.35
CA GLY A 59 5.34 -0.27 15.68
C GLY A 59 4.62 0.10 16.97
N ASP A 60 4.88 1.31 17.47
CA ASP A 60 4.35 1.82 18.75
C ASP A 60 2.86 2.17 18.70
N GLY A 61 2.24 2.20 17.51
CA GLY A 61 0.83 2.53 17.30
C GLY A 61 0.42 3.96 17.61
N ARG A 62 1.34 4.75 18.15
CA ARG A 62 1.13 6.17 18.49
C ARG A 62 1.77 7.07 17.44
N THR A 63 3.03 6.80 17.12
CA THR A 63 3.85 7.61 16.19
C THR A 63 4.22 6.84 14.93
N SER A 64 4.29 5.52 15.04
CA SER A 64 4.85 4.60 14.05
C SER A 64 3.97 3.36 13.96
N PHE A 65 3.75 2.86 12.75
CA PHE A 65 3.09 1.57 12.52
C PHE A 65 3.88 0.74 11.52
N GLY A 66 3.85 -0.58 11.70
CA GLY A 66 4.47 -1.53 10.80
C GLY A 66 3.60 -1.81 9.59
N LEU A 67 4.24 -1.99 8.44
CA LEU A 67 3.62 -2.58 7.27
C LEU A 67 3.63 -4.11 7.36
N PRO A 68 2.72 -4.81 6.68
CA PRO A 68 2.86 -6.25 6.49
C PRO A 68 4.17 -6.56 5.77
N ASP A 69 4.91 -7.57 6.24
CA ASP A 69 6.06 -8.12 5.51
C ASP A 69 5.58 -9.22 4.56
N LEU A 70 5.46 -8.86 3.28
CA LEU A 70 5.04 -9.74 2.20
C LEU A 70 6.20 -9.99 1.22
N ARG A 71 7.46 -9.79 1.66
CA ARG A 71 8.67 -9.92 0.82
C ARG A 71 8.99 -11.32 0.32
N GLY A 72 8.22 -12.35 0.68
CA GLY A 72 8.59 -13.73 0.36
C GLY A 72 7.44 -14.70 0.19
N THR A 73 6.21 -14.26 -0.08
CA THR A 73 5.04 -15.16 0.04
C THR A 73 3.96 -15.02 -1.02
N ILE A 74 4.17 -14.27 -2.09
CA ILE A 74 3.41 -14.52 -3.33
C ILE A 74 4.17 -15.47 -4.24
N HIS A 75 4.67 -16.55 -3.65
CA HIS A 75 4.71 -17.83 -4.34
C HIS A 75 3.25 -18.29 -4.46
N ASP A 76 2.50 -17.67 -5.37
CA ASP A 76 1.32 -18.33 -5.88
C ASP A 76 1.80 -19.71 -6.34
N LYS A 77 1.29 -20.78 -5.72
CA LYS A 77 1.70 -22.16 -5.97
C LYS A 77 1.55 -22.54 -7.46
N ARG A 78 0.91 -21.70 -8.27
CA ARG A 78 0.72 -21.88 -9.71
C ARG A 78 1.78 -21.20 -10.58
N GLN A 79 2.55 -20.22 -10.08
CA GLN A 79 3.51 -19.44 -10.87
C GLN A 79 4.87 -19.30 -10.17
N PRO A 80 5.70 -20.37 -10.12
CA PRO A 80 6.97 -20.41 -9.39
C PRO A 80 8.09 -19.49 -9.93
N SER A 81 7.86 -18.70 -10.99
CA SER A 81 8.90 -17.87 -11.63
C SER A 81 8.58 -16.37 -11.70
N ALA A 82 7.41 -15.91 -11.26
CA ALA A 82 7.10 -14.49 -11.25
C ALA A 82 7.48 -13.90 -9.88
N THR A 83 8.64 -13.23 -9.78
CA THR A 83 8.98 -12.40 -8.62
C THR A 83 8.10 -11.15 -8.64
N LEU A 84 6.85 -11.33 -8.22
CA LEU A 84 5.89 -10.25 -8.08
C LEU A 84 6.22 -9.49 -6.78
N LYS A 85 6.27 -8.16 -6.84
CA LYS A 85 6.46 -7.33 -5.67
C LYS A 85 5.12 -6.89 -5.12
N VAL A 86 4.92 -7.05 -3.82
CA VAL A 86 3.71 -6.57 -3.15
C VAL A 86 3.91 -5.12 -2.73
N CYS A 87 2.98 -4.27 -3.15
CA CYS A 87 2.93 -2.87 -2.74
C CYS A 87 1.54 -2.54 -2.18
N ILE A 88 1.50 -1.63 -1.21
CA ILE A 88 0.28 -1.08 -0.63
C ILE A 88 0.07 0.37 -1.11
N ALA A 89 -1.17 0.73 -1.42
CA ALA A 89 -1.54 2.08 -1.79
C ALA A 89 -1.48 3.00 -0.56
N MET A 90 -0.53 3.92 -0.54
CA MET A 90 -0.40 4.96 0.49
C MET A 90 -1.35 6.13 0.25
N ILE A 91 -1.74 6.34 -1.00
CA ILE A 91 -2.66 7.38 -1.44
C ILE A 91 -3.84 6.73 -2.14
N GLY A 92 -5.04 7.26 -1.94
CA GLY A 92 -6.24 6.68 -2.53
C GLY A 92 -7.53 7.14 -1.87
N THR A 93 -8.64 6.65 -2.38
CA THR A 93 -9.96 6.90 -1.78
C THR A 93 -10.09 6.03 -0.52
N PHE A 94 -10.45 6.63 0.61
CA PHE A 94 -10.64 5.86 1.84
C PHE A 94 -11.87 4.94 1.67
N PRO A 95 -11.74 3.62 1.89
CA PRO A 95 -12.86 2.70 1.70
C PRO A 95 -13.92 2.93 2.78
N SER A 96 -15.02 3.58 2.41
CA SER A 96 -16.21 3.68 3.26
C SER A 96 -16.96 2.34 3.24
N ARG A 97 -17.02 1.65 4.38
CA ARG A 97 -17.96 0.53 4.60
C ARG A 97 -19.39 1.10 4.56
N ASN A 98 -20.06 1.01 3.41
CA ASN A 98 -21.51 1.22 3.31
C ASN A 98 -22.26 -0.05 3.71
#